data_AF-A0AAN9H197-F1
#
_entry.id   AF-A0AAN9H197-F1
#
_cell.length_a   1.000
_cell.length_b   1.000
_cell.length_c   1.000
_cell.angle_alpha   90.00
_cell.angle_beta   90.00
_cell.angle_gamma   90.00
#
_symmetry.space_group_name_H-M   'P 1'
#
loop_
_entity.id
_entity.type
_entity.pdbx_description
1 polymer ?
#
loop_
_entity_poly.entity_id
_entity_poly.type
_entity_poly.pdbx_seq_one_letter_code
_entity_poly.pdbx_strand_id
1 'polypeptide(L)'
;MLLIRVVLVLLCVTLVCSEIRRLTDQWMAWKSQHNKSYTNTREERHRRAVWEQNLLEILKHNEETAVGLELWSECMDADEVNPLMNGLLEEDLPEVNETLRPLSRDPWRSVPPRVNWTEHGMVSPVQNQGRCGSCWAFSAVGALEGQMKRRTGALVPLSPQNLLDCSVSLGNRGCKGGYLSRAFLYIIQNNGIDSNTFYPYEHKEGVCRYSVTGRAGYCSSFRVLPRHDEAALQYAVANIGPVSVGVNAKPASFHRYRGGIYSDPHCRSGLINHAVLVVGYGSENGLDYWLVKNSWGTAWGEKGFIRMARNKNMCGISSFAIYPTVSDPASSDPASSDPASSDPASSDPASSDPASSDPVSSDPASSDPVGSNPRTSDPVGSDPRTSAL
;
A
#
# COMPACT_ATOMS: atom_id res chain seq x y z
N MET A 1 -15.73 -38.21 -38.71
CA MET A 1 -14.76 -38.49 -37.63
C MET A 1 -13.39 -37.83 -37.83
N LEU A 2 -12.83 -37.81 -39.05
CA LEU A 2 -11.52 -37.17 -39.32
C LEU A 2 -11.51 -35.65 -39.06
N LEU A 3 -12.55 -34.93 -39.50
CA LEU A 3 -12.68 -33.48 -39.30
C LEU A 3 -12.73 -33.07 -37.82
N ILE A 4 -13.45 -33.83 -36.99
CA ILE A 4 -13.55 -33.60 -35.55
C ILE A 4 -12.18 -33.79 -34.87
N ARG A 5 -11.41 -34.82 -35.29
CA ARG A 5 -10.05 -35.03 -34.77
C ARG A 5 -9.09 -33.90 -35.17
N VAL A 6 -9.18 -33.38 -36.39
CA VAL A 6 -8.36 -32.25 -36.84
C VAL A 6 -8.70 -30.96 -36.06
N VAL A 7 -9.98 -30.67 -35.84
CA VAL A 7 -10.42 -29.51 -35.05
C VAL A 7 -9.95 -29.61 -33.59
N LEU A 8 -10.03 -30.79 -32.98
CA LEU A 8 -9.55 -31.01 -31.62
C LEU A 8 -8.03 -30.83 -31.50
N VAL A 9 -7.26 -31.32 -32.47
CA VAL A 9 -5.80 -31.12 -32.51
C VAL A 9 -5.44 -29.65 -32.64
N LEU A 10 -6.13 -28.91 -33.53
CA LEU A 10 -5.90 -27.47 -33.71
C LEU A 10 -6.23 -26.68 -32.44
N LEU A 11 -7.35 -26.99 -31.78
CA LEU A 11 -7.71 -26.38 -30.49
C LEU A 11 -6.65 -26.66 -29.41
N CYS A 12 -6.18 -27.90 -29.28
CA CYS A 12 -5.11 -28.25 -28.35
C CYS A 12 -3.82 -27.47 -28.65
N VAL A 13 -3.42 -27.35 -29.92
CA VAL A 13 -2.22 -26.58 -30.31
C VAL A 13 -2.38 -25.11 -29.93
N THR A 14 -3.55 -24.50 -30.18
CA THR A 14 -3.78 -23.09 -29.82
C THR A 14 -3.71 -22.83 -28.31
N LEU A 15 -4.23 -23.75 -27.49
CA LEU A 15 -4.17 -23.67 -26.03
C LEU A 15 -2.75 -23.85 -25.50
N VAL A 16 -1.98 -24.76 -26.08
CA VAL A 16 -0.56 -24.96 -25.71
C VAL A 16 0.26 -23.72 -26.09
N CYS A 17 0.02 -23.14 -27.26
CA CYS A 17 0.72 -21.93 -27.70
C CYS A 17 0.42 -20.70 -26.82
N SER A 18 -0.83 -20.52 -26.37
CA SER A 18 -1.18 -19.40 -25.49
C SER A 18 -0.52 -19.52 -24.12
N GLU A 19 -0.43 -20.73 -23.57
CA GLU A 19 0.20 -20.99 -22.28
C GLU A 19 1.73 -20.80 -22.34
N ILE A 20 2.38 -21.28 -23.39
CA ILE A 20 3.82 -21.06 -23.62
C ILE A 20 4.12 -19.56 -23.73
N ARG A 21 3.25 -18.79 -24.38
CA ARG A 21 3.40 -17.33 -24.50
C ARG A 21 3.30 -16.66 -23.14
N ARG A 22 2.29 -17.02 -22.35
CA ARG A 22 2.09 -16.51 -20.99
C ARG A 22 3.30 -16.76 -20.08
N LEU A 23 3.83 -17.98 -20.08
CA LEU A 23 5.01 -18.34 -19.29
C LEU A 23 6.26 -17.58 -19.75
N THR A 24 6.38 -17.32 -21.05
CA THR A 24 7.48 -16.51 -21.59
C THR A 24 7.39 -15.06 -21.11
N ASP A 25 6.22 -14.46 -21.11
CA ASP A 25 6.02 -13.09 -20.63
C ASP A 25 6.33 -12.98 -19.13
N GLN A 26 5.89 -13.96 -18.33
CA GLN A 26 6.19 -14.03 -16.90
C GLN A 26 7.69 -14.22 -16.61
N TRP A 27 8.38 -15.07 -17.38
CA TRP A 27 9.83 -15.25 -17.28
C TRP A 27 10.58 -13.95 -17.58
N MET A 28 10.16 -13.23 -18.61
CA MET A 28 10.78 -11.94 -18.98
C MET A 28 10.53 -10.86 -17.93
N ALA A 29 9.30 -10.78 -17.40
CA ALA A 29 8.96 -9.88 -16.30
C ALA A 29 9.78 -10.21 -15.04
N TRP A 30 9.90 -11.49 -14.69
CA TRP A 30 10.68 -11.94 -13.54
C TRP A 30 12.18 -11.59 -13.70
N LYS A 31 12.76 -11.83 -14.89
CA LYS A 31 14.15 -11.46 -15.18
C LYS A 31 14.36 -9.95 -15.05
N SER A 32 13.44 -9.15 -15.59
CA SER A 32 13.47 -7.69 -15.49
C SER A 32 13.39 -7.22 -14.04
N GLN A 33 12.43 -7.75 -13.28
CA GLN A 33 12.20 -7.42 -11.88
C GLN A 33 13.41 -7.76 -10.98
N HIS A 34 14.11 -8.86 -11.26
CA HIS A 34 15.22 -9.36 -10.44
C HIS A 34 16.59 -9.07 -11.04
N ASN A 35 16.65 -8.19 -12.04
CA ASN A 35 17.87 -7.79 -12.75
C ASN A 35 18.72 -9.00 -13.20
N LYS A 36 18.08 -10.02 -13.78
CA LYS A 36 18.73 -11.25 -14.25
C LYS A 36 18.98 -11.18 -15.76
N SER A 37 20.24 -11.27 -16.15
CA SER A 37 20.67 -11.44 -17.54
C SER A 37 21.55 -12.67 -17.68
N TYR A 38 21.35 -13.43 -18.76
CA TYR A 38 22.14 -14.63 -19.05
C TYR A 38 22.77 -14.49 -20.43
N THR A 39 24.09 -14.59 -20.53
CA THR A 39 24.83 -14.50 -21.80
C THR A 39 24.91 -15.85 -22.51
N ASN A 40 24.79 -16.94 -21.77
CA ASN A 40 24.82 -18.31 -22.28
C ASN A 40 23.38 -18.84 -22.46
N THR A 41 23.00 -19.13 -23.69
CA THR A 41 21.66 -19.64 -24.03
C THR A 41 21.35 -21.01 -23.42
N ARG A 42 22.38 -21.84 -23.18
CA ARG A 42 22.24 -23.13 -22.49
C ARG A 42 21.93 -22.95 -21.01
N GLU A 43 22.60 -21.98 -20.37
CA GLU A 43 22.35 -21.62 -18.98
C GLU A 43 20.96 -20.99 -18.83
N GLU A 44 20.59 -20.07 -19.72
CA GLU A 44 19.26 -19.45 -19.68
C GLU A 44 18.14 -20.48 -19.78
N ARG A 45 18.26 -21.45 -20.69
CA ARG A 45 17.28 -22.54 -20.83
C ARG A 45 17.18 -23.38 -19.56
N HIS A 46 18.32 -23.69 -18.93
CA HIS A 46 18.34 -24.43 -17.68
C HIS A 46 17.70 -23.63 -16.53
N ARG A 47 18.03 -22.34 -16.39
CA ARG A 47 17.47 -21.46 -15.36
C ARG A 47 15.97 -21.23 -15.55
N ARG A 48 15.51 -21.12 -16.80
CA ARG A 48 14.08 -21.07 -17.13
C ARG A 48 13.36 -22.35 -16.73
N ALA A 49 13.92 -23.53 -17.01
CA ALA A 49 13.32 -24.80 -16.61
C ALA A 49 13.19 -24.93 -15.08
N VAL A 50 14.21 -24.51 -14.32
CA VAL A 50 14.16 -24.46 -12.84
C VAL A 50 13.11 -23.46 -12.35
N TRP A 51 13.00 -22.30 -12.99
CA TRP A 51 11.99 -21.29 -12.65
C TRP A 51 10.55 -21.80 -12.93
N GLU A 52 10.32 -22.45 -14.06
CA GLU A 52 9.01 -23.07 -14.40
C GLU A 52 8.65 -24.18 -13.40
N GLN A 53 9.63 -25.02 -13.01
CA GLN A 53 9.43 -26.05 -11.99
C GLN A 53 9.07 -25.46 -10.63
N ASN A 54 9.80 -24.44 -10.15
CA ASN A 54 9.49 -23.77 -8.89
C ASN A 54 8.13 -23.08 -8.92
N LEU A 55 7.76 -22.46 -10.06
CA LEU A 55 6.44 -21.85 -10.23
C LEU A 55 5.33 -22.91 -10.15
N LEU A 56 5.52 -24.06 -10.79
CA LEU A 56 4.59 -25.19 -10.70
C LEU A 56 4.49 -25.75 -9.28
N GLU A 57 5.61 -25.89 -8.57
CA GLU A 57 5.63 -26.34 -7.18
C GLU A 57 4.93 -25.34 -6.26
N ILE A 58 5.11 -24.02 -6.46
CA ILE A 58 4.41 -22.97 -5.73
C ILE A 58 2.90 -23.02 -6.03
N LEU A 59 2.50 -23.15 -7.30
CA LEU A 59 1.09 -23.20 -7.68
C LEU A 59 0.42 -24.47 -7.14
N LYS A 60 1.07 -25.62 -7.29
CA LYS A 60 0.60 -26.91 -6.76
C LYS A 60 0.54 -26.89 -5.24
N HIS A 61 1.56 -26.36 -4.56
CA HIS A 61 1.54 -26.20 -3.11
C HIS A 61 0.41 -25.26 -2.67
N ASN A 62 0.17 -24.16 -3.38
CA ASN A 62 -0.93 -23.24 -3.09
C ASN A 62 -2.31 -23.89 -3.30
N GLU A 63 -2.46 -24.73 -4.32
CA GLU A 63 -3.69 -25.46 -4.63
C GLU A 63 -3.93 -26.62 -3.66
N GLU A 64 -2.94 -27.45 -3.38
CA GLU A 64 -3.02 -28.57 -2.43
C GLU A 64 -3.20 -28.10 -0.99
N THR A 65 -2.58 -26.96 -0.61
CA THR A 65 -2.78 -26.34 0.70
C THR A 65 -4.15 -25.68 0.79
N ALA A 66 -4.65 -25.06 -0.28
CA ALA A 66 -6.00 -24.48 -0.30
C ALA A 66 -7.08 -25.58 -0.22
N VAL A 67 -7.01 -26.61 -1.05
CA VAL A 67 -7.95 -27.75 -1.05
C VAL A 67 -7.85 -28.55 0.27
N GLY A 68 -6.64 -28.78 0.78
CA GLY A 68 -6.42 -29.43 2.06
C GLY A 68 -6.94 -28.64 3.27
N LEU A 69 -6.82 -27.30 3.24
CA LEU A 69 -7.40 -26.42 4.26
C LEU A 69 -8.93 -26.29 4.13
N GLU A 70 -9.48 -26.37 2.92
CA GLU A 70 -10.94 -26.36 2.70
C GLU A 70 -11.61 -27.61 3.26
N LEU A 71 -11.15 -28.80 2.85
CA LEU A 71 -11.64 -30.10 3.36
C LEU A 71 -11.49 -30.21 4.88
N TRP A 72 -10.47 -29.56 5.43
CA TRP A 72 -10.22 -29.52 6.87
C TRP A 72 -11.12 -28.52 7.61
N SER A 73 -11.33 -27.31 7.07
CA SER A 73 -12.25 -26.32 7.66
C SER A 73 -13.71 -26.78 7.65
N GLU A 74 -14.07 -27.65 6.70
CA GLU A 74 -15.41 -28.25 6.64
C GLU A 74 -15.60 -29.40 7.64
N CYS A 75 -14.52 -30.00 8.17
CA CYS A 75 -14.60 -31.10 9.13
C CYS A 75 -14.35 -30.70 10.59
N MET A 76 -13.81 -29.50 10.84
CA MET A 76 -13.58 -28.96 12.18
C MET A 76 -14.73 -28.04 12.64
N ASP A 77 -14.93 -27.95 13.95
CA ASP A 77 -15.83 -26.96 14.52
C ASP A 77 -15.21 -25.56 14.48
N ALA A 78 -16.07 -24.53 14.38
CA ALA A 78 -15.61 -23.14 14.32
C ALA A 78 -14.78 -22.77 15.55
N ASP A 79 -15.09 -23.27 16.74
CA ASP A 79 -14.33 -22.98 17.95
C ASP A 79 -12.90 -23.56 17.92
N GLU A 80 -12.62 -24.59 17.09
CA GLU A 80 -11.27 -25.14 16.90
C GLU A 80 -10.48 -24.39 15.83
N VAL A 81 -11.15 -23.89 14.79
CA VAL A 81 -10.53 -23.14 13.68
C VAL A 81 -10.19 -21.71 14.09
N ASN A 82 -11.06 -21.06 14.88
CA ASN A 82 -10.93 -19.66 15.24
C ASN A 82 -9.58 -19.33 15.90
N PRO A 83 -9.08 -20.07 16.93
CA PRO A 83 -7.78 -19.78 17.54
C PRO A 83 -6.57 -19.96 16.61
N LEU A 84 -6.74 -20.71 15.52
CA LEU A 84 -5.66 -21.02 14.57
C LEU A 84 -5.59 -20.04 13.41
N MET A 85 -6.74 -19.44 13.04
CA MET A 85 -6.89 -18.60 11.85
C MET A 85 -7.19 -17.13 12.19
N ASN A 86 -7.66 -16.83 13.40
CA ASN A 86 -7.97 -15.49 13.86
C ASN A 86 -6.90 -15.07 14.88
N GLY A 87 -6.19 -13.98 14.58
CA GLY A 87 -5.10 -13.50 15.42
C GLY A 87 -5.10 -12.00 15.63
N LEU A 88 -6.22 -11.30 15.37
CA LEU A 88 -6.30 -9.89 15.75
C LEU A 88 -6.52 -9.80 17.26
N LEU A 89 -5.59 -9.13 17.92
CA LEU A 89 -5.71 -8.77 19.32
C LEU A 89 -6.33 -7.38 19.43
N GLU A 90 -7.24 -7.21 20.39
CA GLU A 90 -7.90 -5.93 20.64
C GLU A 90 -6.98 -4.99 21.43
N GLU A 91 -6.83 -3.76 20.93
CA GLU A 91 -6.04 -2.71 21.59
C GLU A 91 -6.95 -1.57 22.06
N ASP A 92 -6.78 -1.18 23.33
CA ASP A 92 -7.33 0.06 23.87
C ASP A 92 -6.45 1.23 23.42
N LEU A 93 -6.68 1.69 22.19
CA LEU A 93 -6.10 2.95 21.72
C LEU A 93 -6.91 4.12 22.30
N PRO A 94 -6.26 5.10 22.98
CA PRO A 94 -6.95 6.27 23.49
C PRO A 94 -7.58 7.07 22.34
N GLU A 95 -8.83 7.51 22.53
CA GLU A 95 -9.62 8.31 21.57
C GLU A 95 -9.02 9.70 21.28
N VAL A 96 -7.91 10.07 21.92
CA VAL A 96 -7.28 11.38 21.77
C VAL A 96 -5.77 11.22 21.67
N ASN A 97 -5.28 11.03 20.44
CA ASN A 97 -3.90 11.36 20.05
C ASN A 97 -3.95 11.88 18.61
N GLU A 98 -2.96 12.66 18.18
CA GLU A 98 -2.92 13.43 16.92
C GLU A 98 -3.27 12.66 15.63
N THR A 99 -3.29 11.33 15.69
CA THR A 99 -3.79 10.42 14.63
C THR A 99 -5.30 10.46 14.41
N LEU A 100 -6.07 11.07 15.31
CA LEU A 100 -7.54 11.11 15.34
C LEU A 100 -8.14 12.44 14.90
N ARG A 101 -7.39 13.30 14.18
CA ARG A 101 -8.06 14.40 13.47
C ARG A 101 -9.13 13.77 12.58
N PRO A 102 -10.43 14.07 12.78
CA PRO A 102 -11.46 13.59 11.90
C PRO A 102 -11.02 13.97 10.50
N LEU A 103 -11.06 13.02 9.56
CA LEU A 103 -10.96 13.39 8.14
C LEU A 103 -11.96 14.52 7.96
N SER A 104 -11.46 15.73 7.66
CA SER A 104 -12.31 16.89 7.47
C SER A 104 -13.25 16.50 6.33
N ARG A 105 -14.46 16.09 6.71
CA ARG A 105 -15.51 15.78 5.75
C ARG A 105 -15.85 17.12 5.18
N ASP A 106 -15.27 17.41 4.03
CA ASP A 106 -15.81 18.45 3.17
C ASP A 106 -17.25 18.01 2.84
N PRO A 107 -18.29 18.67 3.37
CA PRO A 107 -19.68 18.27 3.17
C PRO A 107 -20.05 18.26 1.67
N TRP A 108 -19.24 18.90 0.84
CA TRP A 108 -19.42 19.05 -0.60
C TRP A 108 -18.71 17.97 -1.43
N ARG A 109 -17.84 17.13 -0.83
CA ARG A 109 -17.21 16.00 -1.55
C ARG A 109 -18.04 14.73 -1.40
N SER A 110 -18.95 14.52 -2.35
CA SER A 110 -19.60 13.22 -2.55
C SER A 110 -18.55 12.14 -2.85
N VAL A 111 -18.61 11.01 -2.15
CA VAL A 111 -17.81 9.83 -2.51
C VAL A 111 -18.46 9.09 -3.69
N PRO A 112 -17.68 8.41 -4.56
CA PRO A 112 -18.24 7.60 -5.64
C PRO A 112 -19.17 6.53 -5.08
N PRO A 113 -20.25 6.13 -5.78
CA PRO A 113 -21.18 5.11 -5.31
C PRO A 113 -20.57 3.69 -5.26
N ARG A 114 -19.53 3.44 -6.05
CA ARG A 114 -18.79 2.18 -6.10
C ARG A 114 -17.29 2.47 -6.18
N VAL A 115 -16.51 1.76 -5.39
CA VAL A 115 -15.05 1.76 -5.44
C VAL A 115 -14.57 0.32 -5.46
N ASN A 116 -13.63 -0.01 -6.34
CA ASN A 116 -12.96 -1.30 -6.35
C ASN A 116 -11.47 -1.12 -6.66
N TRP A 117 -10.62 -1.19 -5.63
CA TRP A 117 -9.18 -1.01 -5.79
C TRP A 117 -8.48 -2.17 -6.49
N THR A 118 -9.13 -3.33 -6.62
CA THR A 118 -8.61 -4.45 -7.43
C THR A 118 -8.56 -4.06 -8.91
N GLU A 119 -9.58 -3.35 -9.41
CA GLU A 119 -9.65 -2.86 -10.79
C GLU A 119 -8.59 -1.79 -11.10
N HIS A 120 -8.05 -1.15 -10.05
CA HIS A 120 -7.03 -0.10 -10.13
C HIS A 120 -5.61 -0.62 -9.82
N GLY A 121 -5.45 -1.93 -9.65
CA GLY A 121 -4.15 -2.56 -9.38
C GLY A 121 -3.50 -2.14 -8.06
N MET A 122 -4.31 -1.73 -7.07
CA MET A 122 -3.87 -1.34 -5.71
C MET A 122 -4.01 -2.47 -4.69
N VAL A 123 -4.33 -3.68 -5.15
CA VAL A 123 -4.56 -4.85 -4.30
C VAL A 123 -3.74 -6.01 -4.86
N SER A 124 -2.81 -6.54 -4.06
CA SER A 124 -2.03 -7.72 -4.40
C SER A 124 -2.90 -8.98 -4.50
N PRO A 125 -2.42 -10.08 -5.10
CA PRO A 125 -3.11 -11.37 -5.06
C PRO A 125 -3.51 -11.80 -3.64
N VAL A 126 -4.58 -12.59 -3.52
CA VAL A 126 -4.97 -13.20 -2.24
C VAL A 126 -3.87 -14.16 -1.80
N GLN A 127 -3.50 -14.09 -0.52
CA GLN A 127 -2.53 -14.97 0.11
C GLN A 127 -3.24 -15.91 1.11
N ASN A 128 -2.50 -16.89 1.62
CA ASN A 128 -3.01 -17.84 2.60
C ASN A 128 -2.13 -17.83 3.86
N GLN A 129 -2.70 -17.44 5.00
CA GLN A 129 -1.98 -17.41 6.26
C GLN A 129 -1.75 -18.82 6.86
N GLY A 130 -2.53 -19.82 6.44
CA GLY A 130 -2.52 -21.16 7.03
C GLY A 130 -2.84 -21.15 8.53
N ARG A 131 -2.40 -22.17 9.27
CA ARG A 131 -2.69 -22.36 10.71
C ARG A 131 -1.81 -21.49 11.61
N CYS A 132 -1.79 -20.20 11.33
CA CYS A 132 -1.06 -19.19 12.06
C CYS A 132 -1.97 -17.96 12.21
N GLY A 133 -2.14 -17.45 13.43
CA GLY A 133 -2.93 -16.25 13.73
C GLY A 133 -2.23 -14.96 13.28
N SER A 134 -1.87 -14.87 12.01
CA SER A 134 -1.11 -13.78 11.40
C SER A 134 -1.96 -12.85 10.53
N CYS A 135 -3.28 -12.95 10.59
CA CYS A 135 -4.21 -12.10 9.83
C CYS A 135 -3.90 -10.60 9.98
N TRP A 136 -3.46 -10.17 11.16
CA TRP A 136 -3.03 -8.80 11.46
C TRP A 136 -1.87 -8.36 10.57
N ALA A 137 -0.89 -9.24 10.30
CA ALA A 137 0.23 -8.97 9.42
C ALA A 137 -0.24 -8.85 7.97
N PHE A 138 -1.08 -9.78 7.48
CA PHE A 138 -1.63 -9.76 6.13
C PHE A 138 -2.48 -8.51 5.85
N SER A 139 -3.33 -8.12 6.80
CA SER A 139 -4.15 -6.92 6.69
C SER A 139 -3.29 -5.65 6.67
N ALA A 140 -2.26 -5.57 7.54
CA ALA A 140 -1.34 -4.43 7.57
C ALA A 140 -0.52 -4.29 6.28
N VAL A 141 0.09 -5.38 5.78
CA VAL A 141 0.85 -5.34 4.52
C VAL A 141 -0.05 -4.99 3.34
N GLY A 142 -1.29 -5.51 3.28
CA GLY A 142 -2.22 -5.22 2.19
C GLY A 142 -2.62 -3.74 2.11
N ALA A 143 -2.82 -3.08 3.25
CA ALA A 143 -3.08 -1.63 3.25
C ALA A 143 -1.84 -0.84 2.83
N LEU A 144 -0.65 -1.25 3.27
CA LEU A 144 0.60 -0.59 2.90
C LEU A 144 0.95 -0.78 1.42
N GLU A 145 0.74 -1.96 0.86
CA GLU A 145 0.89 -2.24 -0.58
C GLU A 145 0.06 -1.28 -1.43
N GLY A 146 -1.19 -1.01 -1.03
CA GLY A 146 -2.04 -0.02 -1.68
C GLY A 146 -1.45 1.39 -1.62
N GLN A 147 -0.97 1.82 -0.45
CA GLN A 147 -0.31 3.12 -0.30
C GLN A 147 0.96 3.23 -1.16
N MET A 148 1.79 2.20 -1.15
CA MET A 148 3.02 2.12 -1.93
C MET A 148 2.71 2.17 -3.42
N LYS A 149 1.72 1.41 -3.91
CA LYS A 149 1.26 1.47 -5.30
C LYS A 149 0.82 2.86 -5.71
N ARG A 150 0.00 3.54 -4.91
CA ARG A 150 -0.40 4.92 -5.21
C ARG A 150 0.80 5.85 -5.32
N ARG A 151 1.80 5.67 -4.47
CA ARG A 151 2.95 6.56 -4.43
C ARG A 151 3.98 6.27 -5.52
N THR A 152 4.33 5.02 -5.75
CA THR A 152 5.41 4.62 -6.65
C THR A 152 4.91 4.22 -8.04
N GLY A 153 3.60 4.01 -8.20
CA GLY A 153 3.02 3.44 -9.41
C GLY A 153 3.24 1.92 -9.55
N ALA A 154 4.01 1.28 -8.67
CA ALA A 154 4.32 -0.15 -8.72
C ALA A 154 3.70 -0.91 -7.54
N LEU A 155 3.01 -2.02 -7.83
CA LEU A 155 2.46 -2.89 -6.79
C LEU A 155 3.49 -3.97 -6.48
N VAL A 156 4.12 -3.87 -5.32
CA VAL A 156 5.10 -4.85 -4.85
C VAL A 156 4.54 -5.54 -3.61
N PRO A 157 4.30 -6.87 -3.65
CA PRO A 157 3.88 -7.61 -2.46
C PRO A 157 4.89 -7.50 -1.33
N LEU A 158 4.44 -7.15 -0.14
CA LEU A 158 5.25 -6.94 1.06
C LEU A 158 5.21 -8.17 1.97
N SER A 159 6.23 -8.35 2.80
CA SER A 159 6.41 -9.57 3.60
C SER A 159 5.59 -9.55 4.90
N PRO A 160 4.52 -10.36 5.03
CA PRO A 160 3.88 -10.56 6.33
C PRO A 160 4.80 -11.30 7.31
N GLN A 161 5.74 -12.13 6.82
CA GLN A 161 6.71 -12.84 7.65
C GLN A 161 7.66 -11.88 8.38
N ASN A 162 8.08 -10.81 7.70
CA ASN A 162 8.89 -9.77 8.33
C ASN A 162 8.16 -9.19 9.56
N LEU A 163 6.86 -8.90 9.45
CA LEU A 163 6.09 -8.44 10.60
C LEU A 163 5.98 -9.51 11.68
N LEU A 164 5.69 -10.75 11.28
CA LEU A 164 5.54 -11.90 12.18
C LEU A 164 6.77 -12.07 13.09
N ASP A 165 7.97 -12.00 12.50
CA ASP A 165 9.23 -12.30 13.18
C ASP A 165 9.83 -11.08 13.90
N CYS A 166 9.64 -9.87 13.35
CA CYS A 166 10.40 -8.69 13.79
C CYS A 166 9.60 -7.72 14.68
N SER A 167 8.27 -7.74 14.65
CA SER A 167 7.46 -6.80 15.44
C SER A 167 7.17 -7.27 16.88
N VAL A 168 7.80 -8.37 17.31
CA VAL A 168 7.60 -8.99 18.63
C VAL A 168 7.98 -8.04 19.77
N SER A 169 9.08 -7.30 19.63
CA SER A 169 9.55 -6.32 20.63
C SER A 169 8.57 -5.17 20.86
N LEU A 170 7.68 -4.90 19.89
CA LEU A 170 6.62 -3.90 20.00
C LEU A 170 5.30 -4.48 20.51
N GLY A 171 5.26 -5.78 20.84
CA GLY A 171 4.14 -6.42 21.53
C GLY A 171 3.24 -7.27 20.65
N ASN A 172 3.56 -7.47 19.37
CA ASN A 172 2.94 -8.52 18.56
C ASN A 172 3.46 -9.90 19.00
N ARG A 173 2.70 -10.96 18.74
CA ARG A 173 2.99 -12.32 19.27
C ARG A 173 3.03 -13.36 18.15
N GLY A 174 3.50 -12.99 16.97
CA GLY A 174 3.66 -13.89 15.83
C GLY A 174 2.35 -14.60 15.46
N CYS A 175 2.36 -15.93 15.48
CA CYS A 175 1.20 -16.76 15.19
C CYS A 175 0.17 -16.80 16.32
N LYS A 176 0.50 -16.31 17.52
CA LYS A 176 -0.43 -16.18 18.66
C LYS A 176 -1.25 -14.87 18.60
N GLY A 177 -1.09 -14.10 17.53
CA GLY A 177 -1.84 -12.88 17.28
C GLY A 177 -1.02 -11.59 17.41
N GLY A 178 -1.63 -10.48 17.01
CA GLY A 178 -0.98 -9.19 16.98
C GLY A 178 -1.96 -8.06 16.66
N TYR A 179 -1.39 -6.87 16.50
CA TYR A 179 -2.09 -5.60 16.44
C TYR A 179 -1.68 -4.86 15.17
N LEU A 180 -2.66 -4.29 14.46
CA LEU A 180 -2.44 -3.53 13.22
C LEU A 180 -1.59 -2.27 13.46
N SER A 181 -1.88 -1.54 14.53
CA SER A 181 -1.15 -0.36 14.99
C SER A 181 0.33 -0.65 15.22
N ARG A 182 0.65 -1.72 15.95
CA ARG A 182 2.04 -2.13 16.27
C ARG A 182 2.78 -2.64 15.04
N ALA A 183 2.07 -3.28 14.11
CA ALA A 183 2.63 -3.62 12.81
C ALA A 183 3.08 -2.36 12.05
N PHE A 184 2.25 -1.32 11.97
CA PHE A 184 2.67 -0.06 11.34
C PHE A 184 3.75 0.66 12.13
N LEU A 185 3.67 0.68 13.47
CA LEU A 185 4.70 1.25 14.33
C LEU A 185 6.06 0.60 14.12
N TYR A 186 6.09 -0.74 13.97
CA TYR A 186 7.31 -1.46 13.60
C TYR A 186 7.89 -0.94 12.28
N ILE A 187 7.07 -0.85 11.22
CA ILE A 187 7.56 -0.42 9.89
C ILE A 187 8.12 1.00 9.95
N ILE A 188 7.49 1.88 10.73
CA ILE A 188 7.95 3.26 10.95
C ILE A 188 9.32 3.26 11.67
N GLN A 189 9.43 2.58 12.82
CA GLN A 189 10.67 2.55 13.61
C GLN A 189 11.82 1.83 12.90
N ASN A 190 11.50 0.77 12.15
CA ASN A 190 12.44 -0.01 11.37
C ASN A 190 12.86 0.70 10.06
N ASN A 191 12.20 1.81 9.71
CA ASN A 191 12.41 2.55 8.46
C ASN A 191 12.25 1.66 7.20
N GLY A 192 11.31 0.73 7.26
CA GLY A 192 10.98 -0.13 6.13
C GLY A 192 10.46 -1.52 6.46
N ILE A 193 10.05 -2.20 5.41
CA ILE A 193 9.60 -3.60 5.41
C ILE A 193 10.08 -4.29 4.12
N ASP A 194 10.44 -5.56 4.22
CA ASP A 194 10.90 -6.36 3.08
C ASP A 194 9.78 -6.74 2.11
N SER A 195 10.14 -7.01 0.86
CA SER A 195 9.22 -7.65 -0.09
C SER A 195 8.93 -9.10 0.29
N ASN A 196 7.76 -9.60 -0.11
CA ASN A 196 7.42 -11.01 0.08
C ASN A 196 8.35 -11.95 -0.70
N THR A 197 8.95 -11.50 -1.80
CA THR A 197 9.90 -12.32 -2.56
C THR A 197 11.25 -12.45 -1.85
N PHE A 198 11.68 -11.39 -1.15
CA PHE A 198 12.94 -11.40 -0.40
C PHE A 198 12.80 -12.12 0.95
N TYR A 199 11.65 -11.94 1.63
CA TYR A 199 11.35 -12.57 2.90
C TYR A 199 10.00 -13.31 2.80
N PRO A 200 9.98 -14.53 2.24
CA PRO A 200 8.76 -15.29 2.01
C PRO A 200 8.05 -15.68 3.31
N TYR A 201 6.74 -15.86 3.21
CA TYR A 201 5.92 -16.37 4.30
C TYR A 201 6.11 -17.87 4.54
N GLU A 202 6.38 -18.24 5.78
CA GLU A 202 6.75 -19.61 6.20
C GLU A 202 5.67 -20.27 7.08
N HIS A 203 4.54 -19.60 7.32
CA HIS A 203 3.42 -20.08 8.15
C HIS A 203 3.79 -20.39 9.61
N LYS A 204 4.94 -19.89 10.09
CA LYS A 204 5.44 -20.11 11.45
C LYS A 204 6.34 -18.96 11.88
N GLU A 205 6.51 -18.83 13.19
CA GLU A 205 7.45 -17.89 13.80
C GLU A 205 8.90 -18.29 13.50
N GLY A 206 9.70 -17.29 13.14
CA GLY A 206 11.13 -17.41 12.91
C GLY A 206 11.92 -16.36 13.70
N VAL A 207 13.24 -16.39 13.52
CA VAL A 207 14.10 -15.30 13.96
C VAL A 207 13.90 -14.13 12.99
N CYS A 208 13.91 -12.89 13.49
CA CYS A 208 13.85 -11.71 12.63
C CYS A 208 15.06 -11.65 11.67
N ARG A 209 14.80 -11.57 10.37
CA ARG A 209 15.83 -11.52 9.30
C ARG A 209 15.68 -10.30 8.38
N TYR A 210 15.13 -9.21 8.89
CA TYR A 210 14.96 -7.98 8.10
C TYR A 210 16.30 -7.53 7.49
N SER A 211 16.28 -7.12 6.22
CA SER A 211 17.46 -6.58 5.55
C SER A 211 17.14 -5.34 4.74
N VAL A 212 17.94 -4.28 4.89
CA VAL A 212 17.80 -3.06 4.07
C VAL A 212 17.85 -3.34 2.56
N THR A 213 18.52 -4.41 2.14
CA THR A 213 18.59 -4.87 0.75
C THR A 213 17.24 -5.41 0.24
N GLY A 214 16.42 -5.98 1.13
CA GLY A 214 15.10 -6.52 0.82
C GLY A 214 13.97 -5.49 0.89
N ARG A 215 14.26 -4.28 1.38
CA ARG A 215 13.28 -3.23 1.65
C ARG A 215 12.49 -2.86 0.40
N ALA A 216 11.17 -3.02 0.47
CA ALA A 216 10.24 -2.73 -0.63
C ALA A 216 9.09 -1.79 -0.24
N GLY A 217 8.93 -1.50 1.05
CA GLY A 217 7.94 -0.54 1.54
C GLY A 217 8.45 0.21 2.76
N TYR A 218 7.80 1.31 3.09
CA TYR A 218 8.00 2.07 4.32
C TYR A 218 6.71 2.78 4.70
N CYS A 219 6.59 3.15 5.97
CA CYS A 219 5.43 3.82 6.53
C CYS A 219 5.95 5.05 7.29
N SER A 220 5.30 6.19 7.11
CA SER A 220 5.66 7.44 7.82
C SER A 220 4.84 7.65 9.09
N SER A 221 3.57 7.27 9.03
CA SER A 221 2.60 7.34 10.14
C SER A 221 1.41 6.46 9.78
N PHE A 222 0.49 6.22 10.72
CA PHE A 222 -0.83 5.65 10.43
C PHE A 222 -1.95 6.56 10.97
N ARG A 223 -3.18 6.27 10.59
CA ARG A 223 -4.40 6.95 11.07
C ARG A 223 -5.43 5.90 11.45
N VAL A 224 -6.04 6.09 12.61
CA VAL A 224 -7.15 5.26 13.11
C VAL A 224 -8.44 6.02 12.84
N LEU A 225 -9.45 5.35 12.32
CA LEU A 225 -10.75 5.96 12.06
C LEU A 225 -11.62 5.95 13.32
N PRO A 226 -12.57 6.89 13.45
CA PRO A 226 -13.56 6.87 14.52
C PRO A 226 -14.29 5.53 14.60
N ARG A 227 -14.42 4.99 15.82
CA ARG A 227 -15.11 3.71 16.04
C ARG A 227 -16.56 3.82 15.60
N HIS A 228 -17.06 2.75 14.99
CA HIS A 228 -18.46 2.59 14.55
C HIS A 228 -18.91 3.56 13.45
N ASP A 229 -17.99 4.27 12.80
CA ASP A 229 -18.30 5.25 11.76
C ASP A 229 -18.03 4.68 10.34
N GLU A 230 -19.03 4.01 9.78
CA GLU A 230 -18.93 3.48 8.41
C GLU A 230 -18.82 4.56 7.33
N ALA A 231 -19.30 5.78 7.59
CA ALA A 231 -19.15 6.88 6.64
C ALA A 231 -17.70 7.39 6.62
N ALA A 232 -17.00 7.42 7.76
CA ALA A 232 -15.56 7.70 7.80
C ALA A 232 -14.76 6.60 7.09
N LEU A 233 -15.12 5.33 7.30
CA LEU A 233 -14.53 4.21 6.57
C LEU A 233 -14.76 4.33 5.06
N GLN A 234 -15.97 4.70 4.63
CA GLN A 234 -16.29 4.86 3.20
C GLN A 234 -15.46 5.98 2.58
N TYR A 235 -15.38 7.12 3.26
CA TYR A 235 -14.57 8.24 2.83
C TYR A 235 -13.08 7.88 2.72
N ALA A 236 -12.55 7.16 3.72
CA ALA A 236 -11.16 6.69 3.70
C ALA A 236 -10.93 5.71 2.54
N VAL A 237 -11.82 4.75 2.32
CA VAL A 237 -11.69 3.82 1.19
C VAL A 237 -11.73 4.56 -0.15
N ALA A 238 -12.60 5.56 -0.29
CA ALA A 238 -12.74 6.32 -1.53
C ALA A 238 -11.53 7.21 -1.85
N ASN A 239 -11.00 7.92 -0.85
CA ASN A 239 -9.98 8.95 -1.06
C ASN A 239 -8.56 8.48 -0.70
N ILE A 240 -8.45 7.50 0.20
CA ILE A 240 -7.19 7.02 0.76
C ILE A 240 -6.85 5.59 0.34
N GLY A 241 -7.73 4.81 -0.29
CA GLY A 241 -7.37 3.47 -0.78
C GLY A 241 -7.73 2.35 0.19
N PRO A 242 -7.12 1.15 0.06
CA PRO A 242 -7.43 0.02 0.94
C PRO A 242 -7.19 0.32 2.43
N VAL A 243 -8.11 -0.12 3.29
CA VAL A 243 -8.10 0.13 4.75
C VAL A 243 -8.11 -1.18 5.51
N SER A 244 -7.21 -1.34 6.48
CA SER A 244 -7.19 -2.49 7.38
C SER A 244 -8.31 -2.37 8.40
N VAL A 245 -9.08 -3.44 8.62
CA VAL A 245 -10.19 -3.45 9.57
C VAL A 245 -10.19 -4.72 10.41
N GLY A 246 -10.71 -4.61 11.63
CA GLY A 246 -11.10 -5.75 12.45
C GLY A 246 -12.53 -6.18 12.19
N VAL A 247 -12.77 -7.50 12.13
CA VAL A 247 -14.10 -8.10 12.03
C VAL A 247 -14.23 -9.28 12.99
N ASN A 248 -15.46 -9.60 13.34
CA ASN A 248 -15.81 -10.85 14.00
C ASN A 248 -15.91 -11.97 12.96
N ALA A 249 -14.91 -12.84 12.88
CA ALA A 249 -14.94 -14.04 12.04
C ALA A 249 -15.27 -15.31 12.83
N LYS A 250 -15.79 -15.19 14.07
CA LYS A 250 -16.14 -16.35 14.90
C LYS A 250 -17.24 -17.25 14.28
N PRO A 251 -18.33 -16.70 13.71
CA PRO A 251 -19.46 -17.52 13.27
C PRO A 251 -19.10 -18.54 12.18
N ALA A 252 -19.65 -19.74 12.29
CA ALA A 252 -19.47 -20.80 11.28
C ALA A 252 -20.04 -20.41 9.90
N SER A 253 -20.94 -19.44 9.83
CA SER A 253 -21.44 -18.85 8.58
C SER A 253 -20.35 -18.07 7.84
N PHE A 254 -19.43 -17.42 8.57
CA PHE A 254 -18.29 -16.70 7.99
C PHE A 254 -17.30 -17.70 7.39
N HIS A 255 -17.01 -18.80 8.10
CA HIS A 255 -16.09 -19.85 7.66
C HIS A 255 -16.59 -20.52 6.36
N ARG A 256 -17.91 -20.74 6.28
CA ARG A 256 -18.57 -21.39 5.14
C ARG A 256 -19.06 -20.42 4.07
N TYR A 257 -18.67 -19.15 4.13
CA TYR A 257 -19.05 -18.18 3.10
C TYR A 257 -18.52 -18.63 1.73
N ARG A 258 -19.38 -18.56 0.70
CA ARG A 258 -19.07 -18.91 -0.70
C ARG A 258 -19.52 -17.84 -1.71
N GLY A 259 -20.42 -16.93 -1.31
CA GLY A 259 -20.86 -15.85 -2.19
C GLY A 259 -22.06 -15.07 -1.67
N GLY A 260 -22.36 -13.97 -2.34
CA GLY A 260 -23.45 -13.04 -2.00
C GLY A 260 -23.06 -12.01 -0.94
N ILE A 261 -24.01 -11.18 -0.52
CA ILE A 261 -23.78 -10.18 0.53
C ILE A 261 -23.96 -10.85 1.89
N TYR A 262 -22.86 -11.06 2.60
CA TYR A 262 -22.81 -11.63 3.92
C TYR A 262 -23.49 -10.72 4.94
N SER A 263 -24.47 -11.28 5.65
CA SER A 263 -25.23 -10.59 6.69
C SER A 263 -25.74 -11.62 7.70
N ASP A 264 -24.95 -11.88 8.76
CA ASP A 264 -25.35 -12.80 9.84
C ASP A 264 -25.68 -12.00 11.12
N PRO A 265 -26.92 -12.08 11.65
CA PRO A 265 -27.28 -11.41 12.90
C PRO A 265 -26.48 -11.89 14.13
N HIS A 266 -25.87 -13.08 14.07
CA HIS A 266 -25.01 -13.61 15.14
C HIS A 266 -23.57 -13.07 15.08
N CYS A 267 -23.23 -12.35 14.02
CA CYS A 267 -21.93 -11.71 13.87
C CYS A 267 -21.85 -10.41 14.68
N ARG A 268 -21.68 -10.56 16.00
CA ARG A 268 -21.72 -9.45 16.96
C ARG A 268 -20.59 -8.45 16.71
N SER A 269 -20.95 -7.16 16.71
CA SER A 269 -20.04 -6.05 16.39
C SER A 269 -18.96 -5.76 17.44
N GLY A 270 -19.18 -6.18 18.69
CA GLY A 270 -18.27 -5.95 19.81
C GLY A 270 -17.22 -7.04 20.04
N LEU A 271 -17.05 -7.98 19.09
CA LEU A 271 -16.14 -9.13 19.24
C LEU A 271 -15.26 -9.29 17.99
N ILE A 272 -14.42 -8.29 17.71
CA ILE A 272 -13.47 -8.37 16.60
C ILE A 272 -12.33 -9.32 16.98
N ASN A 273 -11.98 -10.25 16.08
CA ASN A 273 -10.94 -11.25 16.31
C ASN A 273 -10.10 -11.56 15.06
N HIS A 274 -10.54 -11.10 13.89
CA HIS A 274 -9.88 -11.32 12.62
C HIS A 274 -9.60 -9.99 11.92
N ALA A 275 -8.44 -9.88 11.28
CA ALA A 275 -8.05 -8.68 10.56
C ALA A 275 -8.13 -8.93 9.06
N VAL A 276 -8.84 -8.06 8.36
CA VAL A 276 -9.08 -8.15 6.91
C VAL A 276 -8.83 -6.79 6.26
N LEU A 277 -8.90 -6.73 4.93
CA LEU A 277 -8.64 -5.50 4.18
C LEU A 277 -9.87 -5.08 3.38
N VAL A 278 -10.44 -3.93 3.69
CA VAL A 278 -11.49 -3.32 2.85
C VAL A 278 -10.83 -2.73 1.62
N VAL A 279 -11.18 -3.23 0.45
CA VAL A 279 -10.60 -2.82 -0.85
C VAL A 279 -11.61 -2.10 -1.73
N GLY A 280 -12.82 -1.88 -1.25
CA GLY A 280 -13.87 -1.27 -2.02
C GLY A 280 -15.22 -1.36 -1.36
N TYR A 281 -16.24 -0.85 -2.04
CA TYR A 281 -17.63 -0.91 -1.65
C TYR A 281 -18.52 -0.71 -2.87
N GLY A 282 -19.79 -1.07 -2.74
CA GLY A 282 -20.80 -0.84 -3.76
C GLY A 282 -22.19 -1.19 -3.27
N SER A 283 -23.09 -1.40 -4.22
CA SER A 283 -24.47 -1.82 -3.98
C SER A 283 -24.86 -2.86 -5.03
N GLU A 284 -25.63 -3.87 -4.64
CA GLU A 284 -26.19 -4.89 -5.53
C GLU A 284 -27.62 -5.18 -5.08
N ASN A 285 -28.60 -5.12 -6.01
CA ASN A 285 -30.02 -5.40 -5.72
C ASN A 285 -30.59 -4.59 -4.54
N GLY A 286 -30.18 -3.33 -4.39
CA GLY A 286 -30.61 -2.45 -3.29
C GLY A 286 -29.93 -2.72 -1.94
N LEU A 287 -28.94 -3.60 -1.89
CA LEU A 287 -28.15 -3.90 -0.70
C LEU A 287 -26.73 -3.37 -0.84
N ASP A 288 -26.32 -2.55 0.12
CA ASP A 288 -24.98 -1.99 0.19
C ASP A 288 -23.98 -2.99 0.77
N TYR A 289 -22.78 -3.04 0.21
CA TYR A 289 -21.72 -3.93 0.68
C TYR A 289 -20.34 -3.26 0.73
N TRP A 290 -19.49 -3.80 1.60
CA TRP A 290 -18.04 -3.67 1.59
C TRP A 290 -17.44 -4.81 0.78
N LEU A 291 -16.47 -4.52 -0.09
CA LEU A 291 -15.64 -5.53 -0.73
C LEU A 291 -14.39 -5.74 0.11
N VAL A 292 -14.24 -6.95 0.65
CA VAL A 292 -13.22 -7.25 1.66
C VAL A 292 -12.34 -8.38 1.17
N LYS A 293 -11.02 -8.17 1.18
CA LYS A 293 -10.01 -9.18 0.91
C LYS A 293 -9.68 -9.92 2.19
N ASN A 294 -9.74 -11.26 2.14
CA ASN A 294 -9.34 -12.14 3.24
C ASN A 294 -7.91 -12.72 2.99
N SER A 295 -7.39 -13.44 3.98
CA SER A 295 -6.07 -14.08 3.98
C SER A 295 -6.13 -15.59 4.12
N TRP A 296 -7.25 -16.23 3.73
CA TRP A 296 -7.47 -17.67 3.84
C TRP A 296 -7.33 -18.40 2.49
N GLY A 297 -6.60 -17.81 1.54
CA GLY A 297 -6.43 -18.36 0.20
C GLY A 297 -7.61 -18.05 -0.73
N THR A 298 -7.42 -18.37 -2.02
CA THR A 298 -8.40 -18.05 -3.08
C THR A 298 -9.59 -18.99 -3.12
N ALA A 299 -9.52 -20.13 -2.45
CA ALA A 299 -10.58 -21.12 -2.50
C ALA A 299 -11.75 -20.73 -1.57
N TRP A 300 -11.44 -20.09 -0.45
CA TRP A 300 -12.44 -19.51 0.45
C TRP A 300 -13.21 -18.34 -0.18
N GLY A 301 -14.53 -18.29 0.01
CA GLY A 301 -15.38 -17.17 -0.39
C GLY A 301 -15.41 -16.92 -1.89
N GLU A 302 -15.53 -15.64 -2.29
CA GLU A 302 -15.54 -15.22 -3.68
C GLU A 302 -14.11 -15.00 -4.17
N LYS A 303 -13.39 -16.10 -4.46
CA LYS A 303 -11.97 -16.08 -4.87
C LYS A 303 -11.05 -15.45 -3.81
N GLY A 304 -11.33 -15.69 -2.52
CA GLY A 304 -10.61 -15.10 -1.39
C GLY A 304 -11.18 -13.77 -0.89
N PHE A 305 -12.30 -13.32 -1.44
CA PHE A 305 -13.00 -12.11 -1.03
C PHE A 305 -14.34 -12.42 -0.38
N ILE A 306 -14.86 -11.46 0.36
CA ILE A 306 -16.20 -11.46 0.92
C ILE A 306 -16.85 -10.10 0.70
N ARG A 307 -18.13 -10.13 0.32
CA ARG A 307 -18.97 -8.93 0.31
C ARG A 307 -19.75 -8.88 1.62
N MET A 308 -19.45 -7.92 2.50
CA MET A 308 -20.10 -7.80 3.81
C MET A 308 -21.13 -6.67 3.80
N ALA A 309 -22.28 -6.84 4.44
CA ALA A 309 -23.30 -5.80 4.50
C ALA A 309 -22.75 -4.49 5.07
N ARG A 310 -22.97 -3.39 4.35
CA ARG A 310 -22.55 -2.02 4.72
C ARG A 310 -23.74 -1.24 5.31
N ASN A 311 -23.44 -0.24 6.13
CA ASN A 311 -24.39 0.60 6.89
C ASN A 311 -25.13 -0.16 8.00
N LYS A 312 -24.48 -1.15 8.62
CA LYS A 312 -25.01 -1.97 9.73
C LYS A 312 -23.97 -2.28 10.82
N ASN A 313 -22.74 -1.77 10.66
CA ASN A 313 -21.53 -2.20 11.36
C ASN A 313 -21.46 -3.74 11.49
N MET A 314 -21.74 -4.43 10.36
CA MET A 314 -21.81 -5.88 10.30
C MET A 314 -20.49 -6.48 10.76
N CYS A 315 -20.55 -7.42 11.71
CA CYS A 315 -19.37 -8.03 12.33
C CYS A 315 -18.38 -7.04 12.96
N GLY A 316 -18.77 -5.79 13.20
CA GLY A 316 -17.88 -4.79 13.77
C GLY A 316 -16.88 -4.20 12.79
N ILE A 317 -17.14 -4.26 11.48
CA ILE A 317 -16.21 -3.82 10.42
C ILE A 317 -15.72 -2.37 10.55
N SER A 318 -16.49 -1.47 11.19
CA SER A 318 -16.07 -0.09 11.49
C SER A 318 -15.68 0.13 12.95
N SER A 319 -15.63 -0.92 13.78
CA SER A 319 -15.26 -0.82 15.20
C SER A 319 -13.76 -0.60 15.40
N PHE A 320 -12.94 -1.11 14.47
CA PHE A 320 -11.51 -0.80 14.42
C PHE A 320 -11.04 -0.77 12.96
N ALA A 321 -10.74 0.43 12.45
CA ALA A 321 -10.26 0.65 11.11
C ALA A 321 -9.04 1.58 11.12
N ILE A 322 -8.01 1.22 10.35
CA ILE A 322 -6.70 1.86 10.38
C ILE A 322 -6.04 1.79 9.00
N TYR A 323 -5.35 2.85 8.61
CA TYR A 323 -4.57 2.87 7.36
C TYR A 323 -3.19 3.51 7.57
N PRO A 324 -2.15 3.02 6.87
CA PRO A 324 -0.84 3.64 6.85
C PRO A 324 -0.82 4.86 5.94
N THR A 325 0.16 5.74 6.15
CA THR A 325 0.44 6.92 5.34
C THR A 325 1.90 6.93 4.94
N VAL A 326 2.18 7.43 3.74
CA VAL A 326 3.51 7.45 3.14
C VAL A 326 3.86 8.88 2.71
N SER A 327 4.59 9.63 3.53
CA SER A 327 5.10 10.98 3.19
C SER A 327 6.52 10.96 2.61
N ASP A 328 6.88 11.99 1.86
CA ASP A 328 8.27 12.23 1.45
C ASP A 328 9.13 12.53 2.69
N PRO A 329 10.33 11.92 2.81
CA PRO A 329 11.28 12.30 3.86
C PRO A 329 11.86 13.71 3.69
N ALA A 330 11.30 14.55 2.81
CA ALA A 330 11.81 15.88 2.47
C ALA A 330 10.73 16.99 2.43
N SER A 331 9.52 16.77 2.95
CA SER A 331 8.47 17.81 2.97
C SER A 331 8.26 18.48 4.33
N SER A 332 9.27 18.46 5.21
CA SER A 332 9.28 19.27 6.43
C SER A 332 9.86 20.66 6.17
N ASP A 333 9.52 21.28 5.04
CA ASP A 333 9.70 22.72 4.88
C ASP A 333 8.44 23.41 5.42
N PRO A 334 8.55 24.20 6.51
CA PRO A 334 7.45 25.04 6.94
C PRO A 334 7.19 26.05 5.83
N ALA A 335 5.94 26.12 5.38
CA ALA A 335 5.39 27.09 4.44
C ALA A 335 6.28 28.32 4.20
N SER A 336 6.86 28.43 2.99
CA SER A 336 7.25 29.71 2.44
C SER A 336 5.98 30.54 2.26
N SER A 337 5.64 31.30 3.30
CA SER A 337 4.68 32.39 3.21
C SER A 337 5.30 33.47 2.33
N ASP A 338 5.09 33.39 1.01
CA ASP A 338 5.21 34.58 0.17
C ASP A 338 4.01 35.48 0.51
N PRO A 339 4.23 36.68 1.08
CA PRO A 339 3.16 37.63 1.26
C PRO A 339 2.75 38.15 -0.11
N ALA A 340 1.47 38.00 -0.44
CA ALA A 340 0.86 38.65 -1.58
C ALA A 340 1.18 40.16 -1.57
N SER A 341 1.88 40.61 -2.60
CA SER A 341 2.05 42.02 -2.92
C SER A 341 0.66 42.65 -3.11
N SER A 342 0.28 43.51 -2.17
CA SER A 342 -0.89 44.38 -2.30
C SER A 342 -0.45 45.67 -2.97
N ASP A 343 -0.82 45.84 -4.25
CA ASP A 343 -0.78 47.15 -4.89
C ASP A 343 -1.96 47.98 -4.39
N PRO A 344 -1.74 49.16 -3.77
CA PRO A 344 -2.82 50.08 -3.49
C PRO A 344 -3.12 50.91 -4.74
N ALA A 345 -4.39 50.95 -5.11
CA ALA A 345 -4.95 51.81 -6.15
C ALA A 345 -4.59 53.29 -5.91
N SER A 346 -3.92 53.92 -6.88
CA SER A 346 -3.74 55.37 -6.90
C SER A 346 -4.87 56.03 -7.68
N SER A 347 -5.64 56.83 -6.96
CA SER A 347 -6.71 57.72 -7.40
C SER A 347 -6.20 58.88 -8.27
N ASP A 348 -6.86 59.12 -9.40
CA ASP A 348 -6.75 60.36 -10.19
C ASP A 348 -7.30 61.57 -9.41
N PRO A 349 -6.67 62.76 -9.55
CA PRO A 349 -7.38 64.02 -9.40
C PRO A 349 -7.42 64.79 -10.73
N ALA A 350 -8.62 65.25 -11.07
CA ALA A 350 -8.90 66.06 -12.25
C ALA A 350 -8.49 67.54 -12.08
N SER A 351 -7.97 68.08 -13.19
CA SER A 351 -8.14 69.44 -13.75
C SER A 351 -7.76 70.68 -12.94
N SER A 352 -6.79 71.45 -13.46
CA SER A 352 -7.01 72.86 -13.86
C SER A 352 -5.81 73.39 -14.66
N ASP A 353 -6.07 73.78 -15.92
CA ASP A 353 -5.22 74.68 -16.72
C ASP A 353 -5.32 76.11 -16.16
N PRO A 354 -4.29 76.98 -16.26
CA PRO A 354 -4.13 77.74 -17.51
C PRO A 354 -2.71 78.19 -17.92
N ALA A 355 -2.65 78.48 -19.22
CA ALA A 355 -1.90 79.56 -19.90
C ALA A 355 -0.42 79.36 -20.29
N SER A 356 -0.26 79.49 -21.60
CA SER A 356 0.92 79.63 -22.46
C SER A 356 1.89 80.76 -22.10
N SER A 357 3.19 80.47 -22.23
CA SER A 357 4.16 81.32 -22.95
C SER A 357 5.52 80.60 -23.08
N ASP A 358 5.91 80.27 -24.31
CA ASP A 358 7.30 80.09 -24.77
C ASP A 358 8.05 81.45 -24.80
N PRO A 359 9.36 81.56 -25.14
CA PRO A 359 10.44 80.56 -25.28
C PRO A 359 11.75 81.00 -24.56
N VAL A 360 12.84 80.22 -24.67
CA VAL A 360 14.13 80.63 -25.31
C VAL A 360 15.29 79.68 -24.94
N SER A 361 15.79 79.05 -26.00
CA SER A 361 17.15 78.56 -26.30
C SER A 361 18.35 79.07 -25.48
N SER A 362 19.22 78.15 -25.04
CA SER A 362 20.65 78.12 -25.45
C SER A 362 21.43 76.92 -24.86
N ASP A 363 21.90 76.03 -25.73
CA ASP A 363 23.06 75.12 -25.56
C ASP A 363 24.40 75.91 -25.51
N PRO A 364 25.61 75.30 -25.50
CA PRO A 364 26.18 74.27 -24.61
C PRO A 364 27.67 74.62 -24.22
N ALA A 365 28.32 73.82 -23.37
CA ALA A 365 29.79 73.60 -23.35
C ALA A 365 30.11 72.51 -22.30
N SER A 366 30.51 71.28 -22.68
CA SER A 366 31.83 70.83 -23.17
C SER A 366 32.99 71.00 -22.18
N SER A 367 33.44 69.89 -21.56
CA SER A 367 34.86 69.49 -21.53
C SER A 367 35.07 68.20 -20.70
N ASP A 368 35.33 67.11 -21.42
CA ASP A 368 36.05 65.89 -21.01
C ASP A 368 37.54 66.19 -20.63
N PRO A 369 38.42 65.20 -20.40
CA PRO A 369 38.44 64.10 -19.41
C PRO A 369 39.88 63.96 -18.80
N VAL A 370 40.37 62.73 -18.62
CA VAL A 370 41.74 62.26 -18.31
C VAL A 370 41.97 62.00 -16.81
N GLY A 371 42.52 60.88 -16.35
CA GLY A 371 43.17 59.71 -16.96
C GLY A 371 43.83 58.92 -15.83
N SER A 372 43.76 57.59 -15.84
CA SER A 372 44.85 56.67 -16.25
C SER A 372 45.67 56.06 -15.11
N ASN A 373 45.33 54.79 -14.84
CA ASN A 373 46.19 53.59 -14.86
C ASN A 373 47.12 53.15 -13.68
N PRO A 374 47.41 51.82 -13.62
CA PRO A 374 47.76 51.03 -12.42
C PRO A 374 49.22 50.53 -12.44
N ARG A 375 49.64 49.78 -11.39
CA ARG A 375 50.85 48.89 -11.32
C ARG A 375 50.70 47.92 -10.11
N THR A 376 50.68 46.58 -10.25
CA THR A 376 51.80 45.58 -10.28
C THR A 376 52.67 45.59 -9.00
N SER A 377 53.13 44.52 -8.33
CA SER A 377 53.43 43.11 -8.69
C SER A 377 54.01 42.35 -7.47
N ASP A 378 53.67 41.06 -7.31
CA ASP A 378 54.54 39.87 -7.08
C ASP A 378 55.28 39.53 -5.74
N PRO A 379 55.66 38.22 -5.55
CA PRO A 379 55.58 37.44 -4.30
C PRO A 379 56.93 36.94 -3.72
N VAL A 380 56.90 35.93 -2.81
CA VAL A 380 57.93 34.91 -2.37
C VAL A 380 57.71 34.64 -0.85
N GLY A 381 57.79 33.45 -0.22
CA GLY A 381 58.09 32.05 -0.54
C GLY A 381 58.49 31.29 0.76
N SER A 382 58.23 29.97 0.84
CA SER A 382 58.87 28.89 1.68
C SER A 382 58.89 29.03 3.23
N ASP A 383 58.79 28.02 4.11
CA ASP A 383 59.02 26.56 4.08
C ASP A 383 58.39 25.88 5.36
N PRO A 384 58.25 24.54 5.44
CA PRO A 384 57.58 23.79 6.52
C PRO A 384 58.54 23.01 7.46
N ARG A 385 58.02 22.53 8.60
CA ARG A 385 58.44 21.37 9.47
C ARG A 385 57.64 21.51 10.79
N THR A 386 57.19 20.48 11.53
CA THR A 386 57.69 19.12 11.74
C THR A 386 56.61 18.26 12.43
N SER A 387 56.75 16.96 12.21
CA SER A 387 56.03 15.78 12.68
C SER A 387 56.25 15.33 14.13
N ALA A 388 55.38 14.40 14.56
CA ALA A 388 55.57 13.23 15.43
C ALA A 388 55.00 13.30 16.87
N LEU A 389 53.90 12.56 17.11
CA LEU A 389 53.89 11.18 17.62
C LEU A 389 52.52 10.54 17.45
#